data_AF-A0ABD5U668-F1
#
_entry.id   AF-A0ABD5U668-F1
#
_cell.length_a   1.000
_cell.length_b   1.000
_cell.length_c   1.000
_cell.angle_alpha   90.00
_cell.angle_beta   90.00
_cell.angle_gamma   90.00
#
_symmetry.space_group_name_H-M   'P 1'
#
loop_
_entity.id
_entity.type
_entity.pdbx_description
1 polymer ?
#
loop_
_entity_poly.entity_id
_entity_poly.type
_entity_poly.pdbx_seq_one_letter_code
_entity_poly.pdbx_strand_id
1 'polypeptide(L)' 'MAAPAPSSAPADRSVTAHYPSPDRTVFTESGNADGWIATDVVVDVEE' A
#
# COMPACT_ATOMS: atom_id res chain seq x y z
N MET A 1 0.97 -7.75 -28.01
CA MET A 1 2.03 -7.02 -27.30
C MET A 1 2.12 -7.62 -25.91
N ALA A 2 3.22 -8.27 -25.54
CA ALA A 2 3.40 -8.81 -24.21
C ALA A 2 3.73 -7.67 -23.23
N ALA A 3 3.15 -7.68 -22.03
CA ALA A 3 3.52 -6.74 -20.98
C ALA A 3 5.00 -6.90 -20.61
N PRO A 4 5.71 -5.82 -20.22
CA PRO A 4 7.10 -5.91 -19.81
C PRO A 4 7.24 -6.85 -18.60
N ALA A 5 8.33 -7.62 -18.57
CA ALA A 5 8.66 -8.48 -17.45
C ALA A 5 8.83 -7.64 -16.16
N PRO A 6 8.40 -8.14 -14.99
CA PRO A 6 8.57 -7.40 -13.73
C PRO A 6 10.05 -7.15 -13.46
N SER A 7 10.39 -5.92 -13.06
CA SER A 7 11.74 -5.52 -12.70
C SER A 7 12.23 -6.30 -11.48
N SER A 8 13.45 -6.85 -11.55
CA SER A 8 14.07 -7.64 -10.45
C SER A 8 14.74 -6.80 -9.36
N ALA A 9 14.66 -5.47 -9.44
CA ALA A 9 15.12 -4.60 -8.36
C ALA A 9 14.32 -4.90 -7.07
N PRO A 10 14.94 -4.84 -5.88
CA PRO A 10 14.20 -5.02 -4.64
C PRO A 10 13.12 -3.95 -4.56
N ALA A 11 11.86 -4.37 -4.73
CA ALA A 11 10.72 -3.48 -4.54
C ALA A 11 10.73 -3.05 -3.07
N ASP A 12 10.79 -1.74 -2.85
CA ASP A 12 10.56 -1.14 -1.54
C ASP A 12 9.08 -1.36 -1.21
N ARG A 13 8.80 -2.41 -0.43
CA ARG A 13 7.43 -2.81 -0.01
C ARG A 13 7.01 -2.10 1.28
N SER A 14 7.50 -0.89 1.49
CA SER A 14 7.09 -0.09 2.64
C SER A 14 5.66 0.41 2.41
N VAL A 15 4.78 0.07 3.35
CA VAL A 15 3.42 0.59 3.39
C VAL A 15 3.38 1.75 4.38
N THR A 16 2.81 2.88 3.96
CA THR A 16 2.61 4.07 4.80
C THR A 16 1.14 4.25 5.10
N ALA A 17 0.80 4.59 6.34
CA ALA A 17 -0.55 4.98 6.75
C ALA A 17 -0.67 6.52 6.77
N HIS A 18 -1.63 7.06 6.01
CA HIS A 18 -1.94 8.47 5.98
C HIS A 18 -3.34 8.73 6.58
N TYR A 19 -3.46 9.77 7.40
CA TYR A 19 -4.68 10.10 8.15
C TYR A 19 -5.23 11.46 7.71
N PRO A 20 -5.91 11.56 6.56
CA PRO A 20 -6.39 12.84 6.04
C PRO A 20 -7.52 13.47 6.89
N SER A 21 -8.12 12.70 7.80
CA SER A 21 -9.11 13.15 8.79
C SER A 21 -9.10 12.18 9.98
N PRO A 22 -9.64 12.56 11.14
CA PRO A 22 -9.65 11.69 12.34
C PRO A 22 -10.25 10.31 12.09
N ASP A 23 -11.31 10.24 11.28
CA ASP A 23 -12.08 9.01 11.04
C ASP A 23 -11.66 8.26 9.75
N ARG A 24 -10.50 8.60 9.15
CA ARG A 24 -10.06 8.01 7.88
C ARG A 24 -8.58 7.69 7.86
N THR A 25 -8.27 6.47 7.46
CA THR A 25 -6.90 5.99 7.20
C THR A 25 -6.77 5.52 5.76
N VAL A 26 -5.68 5.90 5.10
CA VAL A 26 -5.36 5.53 3.71
C VAL A 26 -3.97 4.90 3.69
N PHE A 27 -3.86 3.70 3.14
CA PHE A 27 -2.58 3.02 2.96
C PHE A 27 -2.00 3.31 1.58
N THR A 28 -0.70 3.56 1.50
CA THR A 28 0.03 3.77 0.25
C THR A 28 1.31 2.93 0.22
N GLU A 29 1.69 2.46 -0.97
CA GLU A 29 2.94 1.73 -1.22
C GLU A 29 3.64 2.31 -2.45
N SER A 30 4.95 2.55 -2.34
CA SER A 30 5.75 3.14 -3.42
C SER A 30 5.80 2.21 -4.63
N GLY A 31 5.47 2.74 -5.82
CA GLY A 31 5.50 1.95 -7.05
C GLY A 31 4.29 1.03 -7.25
N ASN A 32 3.26 1.13 -6.40
CA ASN A 32 2.02 0.36 -6.50
C ASN A 32 0.80 1.25 -6.80
N ALA A 33 0.96 2.22 -7.71
CA ALA A 33 -0.11 3.17 -8.05
C ALA A 33 -1.31 2.53 -8.76
N ASP A 34 -1.06 1.42 -9.47
CA ASP A 34 -2.07 0.69 -10.24
C ASP A 34 -2.70 -0.48 -9.45
N GLY A 35 -2.20 -0.77 -8.25
CA GLY A 35 -2.67 -1.87 -7.41
C GLY A 35 -3.56 -1.41 -6.25
N TRP A 36 -4.37 -2.34 -5.74
CA TRP A 36 -5.23 -2.09 -4.58
C TRP A 36 -4.66 -2.79 -3.35
N ILE A 37 -4.64 -2.08 -2.22
CA ILE A 37 -4.31 -2.64 -0.91
C ILE A 37 -5.63 -2.99 -0.23
N ALA A 38 -5.98 -4.27 -0.21
CA ALA A 38 -7.15 -4.78 0.49
C ALA A 38 -6.72 -5.37 1.83
N THR A 39 -7.49 -5.10 2.89
CA THR A 39 -7.38 -5.78 4.17
C THR A 39 -8.74 -6.29 4.60
N ASP A 40 -8.79 -7.51 5.11
CA ASP A 40 -10.02 -8.12 5.64
C ASP A 40 -10.34 -7.62 7.05
N VAL A 41 -9.33 -7.12 7.77
CA VAL A 41 -9.44 -6.70 9.18
C VAL A 41 -8.69 -5.39 9.40
N VAL A 42 -9.31 -4.48 10.15
CA VAL A 42 -8.67 -3.28 10.71
C VAL A 42 -8.75 -3.42 12.23
N VAL A 43 -7.62 -3.21 12.91
CA VAL A 43 -7.53 -3.22 14.38
C VAL A 43 -7.11 -1.84 14.87
N ASP A 44 -7.51 -1.50 16.10
CA ASP A 44 -7.02 -0.30 16.77
C ASP A 44 -5.54 -0.45 17.15
N VAL A 45 -4.83 0.68 17.21
CA VAL A 45 -3.43 0.69 17.65
C VAL A 45 -3.40 0.59 19.16
N GLU A 46 -2.75 -0.45 19.69
CA GLU A 46 -2.51 -0.62 21.13
C GLU A 46 -1.08 -0.15 21.47
N GLU A 47 -0.93 0.60 22.57
CA GLU A 47 0.36 1.10 23.08
C GLU A 47 1.05 0.08 24.01
#